data_AF-A0A6I6HNY0-F1
#
_entry.id   AF-A0A6I6HNY0-F1
#
_cell.length_a   1.000
_cell.length_b   1.000
_cell.length_c   1.000
_cell.angle_alpha   90.00
_cell.angle_beta   90.00
_cell.angle_gamma   90.00
#
_symmetry.space_group_name_H-M   'P 1'
#
loop_
_entity.id
_entity.type
_entity.pdbx_description
1 polymer ?
#
loop_
_entity_poly.entity_id
_entity_poly.type
_entity_poly.pdbx_seq_one_letter_code
_entity_poly.pdbx_strand_id
1 'polypeptide(L)'
;MAASSSFERAQRLPWDFAWIVVAIDAALFIVNMTVQLLPSSPHSEQMRSVYAQPGVWVPLLSRVATVWLLAATLAWCHARKALDERGAARIAQLRSPGSRFAAVFLPTMVVNALALTPLFYQAQVLFMPGGSLHETVDMYGLRSIMAVSMLVQSVIQMMVLVAGVWLAARFALRERGMVIEDETPAAAASTRRAVALVIAAIFVSLQMWIGNVASGWVDTSRDADLLPLLLGWFAVPLLVYGLAFWGAWLGAAPAPVQARPFRAVAAAATAFAVLQAVCIALAVGGLVWVASVSFLGRSSDGNLLMLAIAMAAVYLVLLVVLVRVITRRFYRRYL
;
A
#
# COMPACT_ATOMS: atom_id res chain seq x y z
N MET A 1 14.95 11.35 -37.88
CA MET A 1 15.32 10.33 -36.87
C MET A 1 15.15 10.77 -35.39
N ALA A 2 14.77 12.02 -35.06
CA ALA A 2 14.59 12.45 -33.66
C ALA A 2 13.23 12.06 -33.02
N ALA A 3 12.21 11.77 -33.83
CA ALA A 3 10.84 11.47 -33.37
C ALA A 3 10.68 10.13 -32.64
N SER A 4 11.57 9.15 -32.88
CA SER A 4 11.53 7.85 -32.16
C SER A 4 11.92 8.01 -30.69
N SER A 5 12.94 8.82 -30.40
CA SER A 5 13.47 9.00 -29.04
C SER A 5 12.51 9.72 -28.08
N SER A 6 11.73 10.68 -28.59
CA SER A 6 10.77 11.44 -27.78
C SER A 6 9.50 10.64 -27.50
N PHE A 7 9.07 9.82 -28.47
CA PHE A 7 7.94 8.92 -28.32
C PHE A 7 8.24 7.77 -27.36
N GLU A 8 9.42 7.15 -27.45
CA GLU A 8 9.87 6.14 -26.48
C GLU A 8 9.95 6.71 -25.06
N ARG A 9 10.46 7.93 -24.90
CA ARG A 9 10.51 8.62 -23.60
C ARG A 9 9.11 8.88 -23.05
N ALA A 10 8.15 9.26 -23.90
CA ALA A 10 6.76 9.44 -23.48
C ALA A 10 6.13 8.11 -23.02
N GLN A 11 6.43 6.98 -23.66
CA GLN A 11 5.95 5.66 -23.25
C GLN A 11 6.58 5.14 -21.95
N ARG A 12 7.83 5.54 -21.65
CA ARG A 12 8.51 5.20 -20.39
C ARG A 12 8.05 6.04 -19.20
N LEU A 13 7.34 7.14 -19.43
CA LEU A 13 6.90 8.06 -18.37
C LEU A 13 6.24 7.38 -17.14
N PRO A 14 5.34 6.38 -17.28
CA PRO A 14 4.77 5.70 -16.12
C PRO A 14 5.81 4.97 -15.27
N TRP A 15 6.81 4.37 -15.90
CA TRP A 15 7.92 3.73 -15.21
C TRP A 15 8.85 4.76 -14.57
N ASP A 16 9.14 5.87 -15.26
CA ASP A 16 9.97 6.93 -14.71
C ASP A 16 9.34 7.53 -13.44
N PHE A 17 8.02 7.76 -13.43
CA PHE A 17 7.32 8.26 -12.24
C PHE A 17 7.38 7.25 -11.08
N ALA A 18 7.15 5.97 -11.35
CA ALA A 18 7.26 4.92 -10.35
C ALA A 18 8.68 4.86 -9.75
N TRP A 19 9.71 4.90 -10.58
CA TRP A 19 11.11 4.90 -10.13
C TRP A 19 11.49 6.14 -9.34
N ILE A 20 11.02 7.33 -9.73
CA ILE A 20 11.27 8.58 -8.99
C ILE A 20 10.71 8.49 -7.58
N VAL A 21 9.48 7.97 -7.42
CA VAL A 21 8.87 7.76 -6.09
C VAL A 21 9.74 6.84 -5.25
N VAL A 22 10.07 5.65 -5.78
CA VAL A 22 10.90 4.67 -5.06
C VAL A 22 12.27 5.25 -4.71
N ALA A 23 12.91 5.98 -5.62
CA ALA A 23 14.21 6.58 -5.40
C ALA A 23 14.17 7.66 -4.30
N ILE A 24 13.15 8.52 -4.29
CA ILE A 24 12.97 9.54 -3.26
C ILE A 24 12.71 8.90 -1.90
N ASP A 25 11.77 7.95 -1.83
CA ASP A 25 11.43 7.30 -0.56
C ASP A 25 12.59 6.45 -0.03
N ALA A 26 13.34 5.77 -0.91
CA ALA A 26 14.55 5.03 -0.54
C ALA A 26 15.66 5.95 -0.04
N ALA A 27 15.90 7.09 -0.72
CA ALA A 27 16.88 8.07 -0.27
C ALA A 27 16.50 8.64 1.11
N LEU A 28 15.24 9.02 1.32
CA LEU A 28 14.75 9.51 2.61
C LEU A 28 14.86 8.45 3.71
N PHE A 29 14.53 7.19 3.40
CA PHE A 29 14.68 6.08 4.34
C PHE A 29 16.15 5.86 4.73
N ILE A 30 17.06 5.80 3.75
CA ILE A 30 18.50 5.61 3.99
C ILE A 30 19.07 6.76 4.80
N VAL A 31 18.75 8.01 4.45
CA VAL A 31 19.19 9.19 5.20
C VAL A 31 18.69 9.13 6.64
N ASN A 32 17.39 8.85 6.85
CA ASN A 32 16.81 8.77 8.19
C ASN A 32 17.44 7.66 9.03
N MET A 33 17.63 6.46 8.46
CA MET A 33 18.29 5.35 9.14
C MET A 33 19.75 5.67 9.47
N THR A 34 20.47 6.29 8.53
CA THR A 34 21.88 6.66 8.74
C THR A 34 22.02 7.68 9.87
N VAL A 35 21.17 8.71 9.89
CA VAL A 35 21.16 9.74 10.94
C VAL A 35 20.82 9.12 12.30
N GLN A 36 19.84 8.22 12.37
CA GLN A 36 19.47 7.54 13.62
C GLN A 36 20.58 6.61 14.13
N LEU A 37 21.30 5.94 13.24
CA LEU A 37 22.32 4.95 13.58
C LEU A 37 23.73 5.53 13.72
N LEU A 38 23.92 6.83 13.46
CA LEU A 38 25.22 7.49 13.55
C LEU A 38 25.78 7.39 14.98
N PRO A 39 27.10 7.16 15.20
CA PRO A 39 27.65 7.03 16.55
C PRO A 39 27.38 8.26 17.43
N SER A 40 27.30 9.44 16.83
CA SER A 40 27.03 10.71 17.51
C SER A 40 25.56 10.94 17.85
N SER A 41 24.64 10.07 17.42
CA SER A 41 23.22 10.21 17.77
C SER A 41 22.96 9.71 19.21
N PRO A 42 22.10 10.39 19.97
CA PRO A 42 21.74 9.96 21.31
C PRO A 42 21.06 8.58 21.25
N HIS A 43 21.48 7.65 22.11
CA HIS A 43 21.00 6.26 22.16
C HIS A 43 21.34 5.40 20.91
N SER A 44 22.33 5.82 20.11
CA SER A 44 22.73 5.10 18.88
C SER A 44 23.04 3.61 19.10
N GLU A 45 23.74 3.27 20.18
CA GLU A 45 24.09 1.88 20.52
C GLU A 45 22.84 1.04 20.83
N GLN A 46 21.89 1.60 21.56
CA GLN A 46 20.61 0.96 21.85
C GLN A 46 19.76 0.82 20.58
N MET A 47 19.73 1.84 19.71
CA MET A 47 19.01 1.74 18.44
C MET A 47 19.61 0.68 17.53
N ARG A 48 20.95 0.58 17.45
CA ARG A 48 21.63 -0.48 16.68
C ARG A 48 21.28 -1.87 17.18
N SER A 49 21.26 -2.09 18.50
CA SER A 49 20.91 -3.39 19.06
C SER A 49 19.44 -3.75 18.80
N VAL A 50 18.53 -2.76 18.87
CA VAL A 50 17.10 -2.94 18.55
C VAL A 50 16.88 -3.23 17.07
N TYR A 51 17.48 -2.46 16.16
CA TYR A 51 17.34 -2.69 14.71
C TYR A 51 18.05 -3.96 14.22
N ALA A 52 19.00 -4.52 14.99
CA ALA A 52 19.57 -5.83 14.70
C ALA A 52 18.58 -6.98 14.95
N GLN A 53 17.52 -6.77 15.73
CA GLN A 53 16.55 -7.81 16.06
C GLN A 53 15.61 -8.10 14.87
N PRO A 54 15.45 -9.38 14.47
CA PRO A 54 14.51 -9.78 13.41
C PRO A 54 13.10 -9.24 13.60
N GLY A 55 12.61 -9.26 14.85
CA GLY A 55 11.29 -8.76 15.23
C GLY A 55 11.03 -7.29 14.92
N VAL A 56 12.08 -6.51 14.66
CA VAL A 56 12.00 -5.07 14.37
C VAL A 56 12.26 -4.78 12.89
N TRP A 57 13.36 -5.28 12.33
CA TRP A 57 13.72 -4.92 10.96
C TRP A 57 12.84 -5.61 9.91
N VAL A 58 12.37 -6.84 10.16
CA VAL A 58 11.52 -7.56 9.19
C VAL A 58 10.19 -6.82 8.96
N PRO A 59 9.40 -6.49 10.01
CA PRO A 59 8.17 -5.71 9.83
C PRO A 59 8.46 -4.31 9.28
N LEU A 60 9.55 -3.67 9.69
CA LEU A 60 9.96 -2.35 9.18
C LEU A 60 10.16 -2.37 7.66
N LEU A 61 10.97 -3.31 7.15
CA LEU A 61 11.23 -3.42 5.71
C LEU A 61 9.96 -3.76 4.93
N SER A 62 9.13 -4.64 5.48
CA SER A 62 7.80 -4.97 4.93
C SER A 62 6.92 -3.72 4.81
N ARG A 63 6.84 -2.89 5.85
CA ARG A 63 6.08 -1.63 5.86
C ARG A 63 6.64 -0.66 4.83
N VAL A 64 7.96 -0.48 4.78
CA VAL A 64 8.63 0.42 3.83
C VAL A 64 8.37 -0.02 2.38
N ALA A 65 8.55 -1.31 2.08
CA ALA A 65 8.27 -1.88 0.77
C ALA A 65 6.80 -1.70 0.35
N THR A 66 5.88 -1.84 1.31
CA THR A 66 4.44 -1.61 1.09
C THR A 66 4.15 -0.16 0.71
N VAL A 67 4.73 0.81 1.42
CA VAL A 67 4.58 2.23 1.13
C VAL A 67 5.11 2.56 -0.27
N TRP A 68 6.32 2.06 -0.60
CA TRP A 68 6.93 2.28 -1.90
C TRP A 68 6.10 1.66 -3.03
N LEU A 69 5.61 0.43 -2.85
CA LEU A 69 4.77 -0.26 -3.82
C LEU A 69 3.48 0.52 -4.09
N LEU A 70 2.79 0.98 -3.04
CA LEU A 70 1.56 1.75 -3.16
C LEU A 70 1.80 3.07 -3.90
N ALA A 71 2.80 3.84 -3.46
CA ALA A 71 3.11 5.14 -4.02
C ALA A 71 3.57 5.04 -5.48
N ALA A 72 4.44 4.08 -5.80
CA ALA A 72 4.90 3.82 -7.16
C ALA A 72 3.76 3.38 -8.08
N THR A 73 2.85 2.53 -7.59
CA THR A 73 1.68 2.08 -8.35
C THR A 73 0.73 3.25 -8.64
N LEU A 74 0.49 4.13 -7.67
CA LEU A 74 -0.33 5.32 -7.87
C LEU A 74 0.31 6.31 -8.84
N ALA A 75 1.62 6.54 -8.73
CA ALA A 75 2.36 7.40 -9.65
C ALA A 75 2.34 6.87 -11.09
N TRP A 76 2.54 5.55 -11.24
CA TRP A 76 2.36 4.84 -12.51
C TRP A 76 0.94 5.02 -13.07
N CYS A 77 -0.09 4.87 -12.23
CA CYS A 77 -1.49 5.05 -12.62
C CYS A 77 -1.78 6.48 -13.12
N HIS A 78 -1.25 7.50 -12.46
CA HIS A 78 -1.40 8.90 -12.88
C HIS A 78 -0.76 9.18 -14.23
N ALA A 79 0.49 8.74 -14.43
CA ALA A 79 1.19 8.91 -15.69
C ALA A 79 0.54 8.09 -16.82
N ARG A 80 0.10 6.86 -16.54
CA ARG A 80 -0.60 6.01 -17.52
C ARG A 80 -1.95 6.59 -17.91
N LYS A 81 -2.72 7.14 -16.96
CA LYS A 81 -3.98 7.84 -17.28
C LYS A 81 -3.74 9.02 -18.21
N ALA A 82 -2.73 9.84 -17.93
CA ALA A 82 -2.40 10.96 -18.79
C ALA A 82 -1.97 10.52 -20.20
N LEU A 83 -1.27 9.38 -20.30
CA LEU A 83 -0.88 8.80 -21.59
C LEU A 83 -2.08 8.25 -22.37
N ASP A 84 -3.01 7.57 -21.69
CA ASP A 84 -4.25 7.07 -22.29
C ASP A 84 -5.18 8.23 -22.72
N GLU A 85 -5.21 9.37 -22.01
CA GLU A 85 -6.11 10.50 -22.31
C GLU A 85 -5.54 11.51 -23.31
N ARG A 86 -4.23 11.78 -23.28
CA ARG A 86 -3.60 12.84 -24.08
C ARG A 86 -2.76 12.32 -25.24
N GLY A 87 -2.47 11.02 -25.26
CA GLY A 87 -1.59 10.40 -26.25
C GLY A 87 -0.11 10.69 -26.00
N ALA A 88 0.74 9.81 -26.55
CA ALA A 88 2.18 9.90 -26.38
C ALA A 88 2.80 11.15 -27.03
N ALA A 89 2.21 11.67 -28.12
CA ALA A 89 2.70 12.86 -28.82
C ALA A 89 2.62 14.14 -27.95
N ARG A 90 1.50 14.37 -27.26
CA ARG A 90 1.36 15.53 -26.34
C ARG A 90 2.25 15.40 -25.12
N ILE A 91 2.45 14.18 -24.61
CA ILE A 91 3.35 13.93 -23.48
C ILE A 91 4.81 14.16 -23.87
N ALA A 92 5.23 13.78 -25.08
CA ALA A 92 6.59 13.96 -25.56
C ALA A 92 7.02 15.45 -25.59
N GLN A 93 6.05 16.37 -25.70
CA GLN A 93 6.29 17.82 -25.70
C GLN A 93 6.42 18.41 -24.28
N LEU A 94 6.04 17.68 -23.23
CA LEU A 94 6.22 18.14 -21.86
C LEU A 94 7.70 18.27 -21.55
N ARG A 95 8.14 19.50 -21.25
CA ARG A 95 9.52 19.73 -20.81
C ARG A 95 9.71 19.18 -19.40
N SER A 96 10.46 18.08 -19.30
CA SER A 96 10.93 17.43 -18.07
C SER A 96 9.83 17.12 -17.04
N PRO A 97 8.82 16.29 -17.38
CA PRO A 97 7.74 15.94 -16.45
C PRO A 97 8.26 15.22 -15.19
N GLY A 98 9.28 14.37 -15.32
CA GLY A 98 9.87 13.67 -14.17
C GLY A 98 10.51 14.61 -13.14
N SER A 99 11.26 15.64 -13.57
CA SER A 99 11.88 16.59 -12.63
C SER A 99 10.84 17.44 -11.90
N ARG A 100 9.76 17.83 -12.57
CA ARG A 100 8.63 18.54 -11.94
C ARG A 100 7.91 17.67 -10.92
N PHE A 101 7.72 16.39 -11.24
CA PHE A 101 7.16 15.42 -10.30
C PHE A 101 8.04 15.31 -9.05
N ALA A 102 9.35 15.08 -9.23
CA ALA A 102 10.31 14.99 -8.14
C ALA A 102 10.33 16.26 -7.27
N ALA A 103 10.31 17.44 -7.91
CA ALA A 103 10.35 18.74 -7.22
C ALA A 103 9.15 19.00 -6.30
N VAL A 104 7.99 18.37 -6.56
CA VAL A 104 6.80 18.49 -5.70
C VAL A 104 6.70 17.31 -4.74
N PHE A 105 7.04 16.10 -5.18
CA PHE A 105 6.94 14.89 -4.37
C PHE A 105 7.95 14.89 -3.21
N LEU A 106 9.22 15.26 -3.49
CA LEU A 106 10.29 15.31 -2.48
C LEU A 106 9.93 16.21 -1.28
N PRO A 107 9.59 17.50 -1.43
CA PRO A 107 9.25 18.34 -0.28
C PRO A 107 8.01 17.82 0.46
N THR A 108 7.03 17.26 -0.25
CA THR A 108 5.85 16.64 0.39
C THR A 108 6.27 15.49 1.32
N MET A 109 7.16 14.61 0.86
CA MET A 109 7.66 13.49 1.67
C MET A 109 8.60 13.96 2.79
N VAL A 110 9.40 15.00 2.58
CA VAL A 110 10.23 15.62 3.61
C VAL A 110 9.37 16.20 4.73
N VAL A 111 8.30 16.94 4.41
CA VAL A 111 7.35 17.45 5.42
C VAL A 111 6.69 16.30 6.16
N ASN A 112 6.28 15.23 5.46
CA ASN A 112 5.71 14.06 6.10
C ASN A 112 6.70 13.37 7.07
N ALA A 113 7.95 13.22 6.67
CA ALA A 113 9.00 12.56 7.44
C ALA A 113 9.48 13.40 8.63
N LEU A 114 9.64 14.72 8.45
CA LEU A 114 10.26 15.59 9.45
C LEU A 114 9.27 16.36 10.34
N ALA A 115 8.04 16.58 9.90
CA ALA A 115 7.03 17.28 10.71
C ALA A 115 5.94 16.33 11.19
N LEU A 116 5.30 15.62 10.26
CA LEU A 116 4.11 14.82 10.57
C LEU A 116 4.46 13.61 11.44
N THR A 117 5.51 12.88 11.07
CA THR A 117 5.92 11.66 11.79
C THR A 117 6.38 11.94 13.22
N PRO A 118 7.25 12.94 13.49
CA PRO A 118 7.62 13.31 14.86
C PRO A 118 6.45 13.85 15.68
N LEU A 119 5.54 14.62 15.06
CA LEU A 119 4.36 15.14 15.75
C LEU A 119 3.44 14.00 16.21
N PHE A 120 3.25 12.98 15.37
CA PHE A 120 2.51 11.78 15.78
C PHE A 120 3.23 10.98 16.86
N TYR A 121 4.56 10.87 16.79
CA TYR A 121 5.32 10.22 17.85
C TYR A 121 5.16 10.95 19.19
N GLN A 122 5.26 12.28 19.20
CA GLN A 122 5.01 13.09 20.40
C GLN A 122 3.59 12.89 20.92
N ALA A 123 2.59 12.86 20.04
CA ALA A 123 1.21 12.58 20.42
C ALA A 123 1.05 11.19 21.06
N GLN A 124 1.73 10.15 20.55
CA GLN A 124 1.72 8.81 21.15
C GLN A 124 2.38 8.78 22.53
N VAL A 125 3.49 9.49 22.72
CA VAL A 125 4.21 9.54 24.00
C VAL A 125 3.34 10.12 25.12
N LEU A 126 2.44 11.06 24.82
CA LEU A 126 1.50 11.60 25.82
C LEU A 126 0.61 10.53 26.47
N PHE A 127 0.35 9.42 25.76
CA PHE A 127 -0.48 8.31 26.21
C PHE A 127 0.33 7.10 26.70
N MET A 128 1.66 7.11 26.58
CA MET A 128 2.51 6.03 27.10
C MET A 128 2.65 6.13 28.64
N PRO A 129 3.03 5.02 29.33
CA PRO A 129 3.26 5.04 30.77
C PRO A 129 4.23 6.18 31.16
N GLY A 130 3.79 7.07 32.07
CA GLY A 130 4.54 8.27 32.46
C GLY A 130 4.25 9.54 31.64
N GLY A 131 3.39 9.46 30.63
CA GLY A 131 2.88 10.61 29.87
C GLY A 131 1.79 11.38 30.63
N SER A 132 1.63 12.68 30.32
CA SER A 132 0.69 13.56 31.04
C SER A 132 -0.78 13.17 30.89
N LEU A 133 -1.15 12.42 29.85
CA LEU A 133 -2.52 11.92 29.63
C LEU A 133 -2.70 10.47 30.12
N HIS A 134 -1.64 9.83 30.61
CA HIS A 134 -1.70 8.48 31.15
C HIS A 134 -2.50 8.43 32.47
N GLU A 135 -2.32 9.43 33.34
CA GLU A 135 -2.96 9.48 34.65
C GLU A 135 -4.46 9.84 34.59
N THR A 136 -4.92 10.43 33.49
CA THR A 136 -6.31 10.88 33.31
C THR A 136 -7.20 9.85 32.62
N VAL A 137 -6.64 8.75 32.11
CA VAL A 137 -7.37 7.71 31.38
C VAL A 137 -7.16 6.37 32.08
N ASP A 138 -8.25 5.76 32.56
CA ASP A 138 -8.23 4.44 33.20
C ASP A 138 -7.56 3.37 32.29
N MET A 139 -6.98 2.32 32.88
CA MET A 139 -6.11 1.34 32.21
C MET A 139 -6.74 0.70 30.95
N TYR A 140 -8.06 0.49 30.94
CA TYR A 140 -8.80 -0.04 29.78
C TYR A 140 -9.04 1.01 28.67
N GLY A 141 -9.12 2.29 29.03
CA GLY A 141 -9.19 3.40 28.08
C GLY A 141 -7.87 3.66 27.36
N LEU A 142 -6.73 3.40 28.02
CA LEU A 142 -5.41 3.70 27.45
C LEU A 142 -5.10 2.84 26.21
N ARG A 143 -5.35 1.53 26.27
CA ARG A 143 -5.10 0.61 25.15
C ARG A 143 -5.99 0.93 23.95
N SER A 144 -7.25 1.28 24.19
CA SER A 144 -8.20 1.62 23.13
C SER A 144 -7.87 2.99 22.50
N ILE A 145 -7.48 3.99 23.29
CA ILE A 145 -7.03 5.30 22.78
C ILE A 145 -5.72 5.17 21.98
N MET A 146 -4.75 4.37 22.44
CA MET A 146 -3.53 4.10 21.67
C MET A 146 -3.85 3.38 20.35
N ALA A 147 -4.74 2.38 20.38
CA ALA A 147 -5.15 1.67 19.17
C ALA A 147 -5.84 2.60 18.15
N VAL A 148 -6.78 3.43 18.61
CA VAL A 148 -7.48 4.40 17.77
C VAL A 148 -6.52 5.47 17.24
N SER A 149 -5.62 5.99 18.06
CA SER A 149 -4.66 7.01 17.63
C SER A 149 -3.66 6.48 16.60
N MET A 150 -3.16 5.25 16.76
CA MET A 150 -2.34 4.58 15.74
C MET A 150 -3.08 4.37 14.43
N LEU A 151 -4.37 3.99 14.50
CA LEU A 151 -5.21 3.83 13.32
C LEU A 151 -5.46 5.17 12.61
N VAL A 152 -5.77 6.23 13.36
CA VAL A 152 -5.96 7.59 12.83
C VAL A 152 -4.68 8.10 12.18
N GLN A 153 -3.53 7.95 12.86
CA GLN A 153 -2.22 8.30 12.30
C GLN A 153 -1.96 7.55 11.00
N SER A 154 -2.22 6.24 10.97
CA SER A 154 -2.03 5.41 9.79
C SER A 154 -2.88 5.87 8.61
N VAL A 155 -4.14 6.24 8.87
CA VAL A 155 -5.06 6.80 7.86
C VAL A 155 -4.54 8.14 7.34
N ILE A 156 -4.12 9.04 8.23
CA ILE A 156 -3.57 10.35 7.83
C ILE A 156 -2.30 10.17 6.99
N GLN A 157 -1.38 9.27 7.39
CA GLN A 157 -0.18 8.96 6.61
C GLN A 157 -0.53 8.43 5.21
N MET A 158 -1.55 7.56 5.10
CA MET A 158 -2.02 7.08 3.79
C MET A 158 -2.60 8.22 2.95
N MET A 159 -3.41 9.10 3.55
CA MET A 159 -3.97 10.26 2.86
C MET A 159 -2.89 11.22 2.35
N VAL A 160 -1.87 11.50 3.17
CA VAL A 160 -0.75 12.36 2.81
C VAL A 160 0.06 11.76 1.66
N LEU A 161 0.29 10.44 1.68
CA LEU A 161 0.95 9.74 0.58
C LEU A 161 0.17 9.86 -0.73
N VAL A 162 -1.13 9.53 -0.69
CA VAL A 162 -2.02 9.58 -1.86
C VAL A 162 -2.15 11.01 -2.39
N ALA A 163 -2.36 11.98 -1.51
CA ALA A 163 -2.47 13.40 -1.86
C ALA A 163 -1.14 13.94 -2.41
N GLY A 164 -0.01 13.54 -1.85
CA GLY A 164 1.33 13.93 -2.32
C GLY A 164 1.63 13.42 -3.72
N VAL A 165 1.35 12.13 -3.99
CA VAL A 165 1.47 11.57 -5.35
C VAL A 165 0.53 12.27 -6.32
N TRP A 166 -0.72 12.50 -5.92
CA TRP A 166 -1.71 13.20 -6.75
C TRP A 166 -1.27 14.63 -7.08
N LEU A 167 -0.81 15.37 -6.08
CA LEU A 167 -0.36 16.76 -6.23
C LEU A 167 0.86 16.82 -7.16
N ALA A 168 1.86 15.97 -6.92
CA ALA A 168 3.05 15.87 -7.75
C ALA A 168 2.71 15.53 -9.21
N ALA A 169 1.83 14.54 -9.42
CA ALA A 169 1.35 14.20 -10.76
C ALA A 169 0.59 15.35 -11.43
N ARG A 170 -0.28 16.05 -10.68
CA ARG A 170 -1.04 17.20 -11.20
C ARG A 170 -0.13 18.33 -11.66
N PHE A 171 0.92 18.63 -10.91
CA PHE A 171 1.89 19.67 -11.29
C PHE A 171 2.83 19.23 -12.41
N ALA A 172 3.27 17.97 -12.40
CA ALA A 172 4.14 17.42 -13.43
C ALA A 172 3.46 17.38 -14.81
N LEU A 173 2.17 17.08 -14.82
CA LEU A 173 1.34 16.93 -16.03
C LEU A 173 0.56 18.21 -16.37
N ARG A 174 0.87 19.36 -15.74
CA ARG A 174 0.27 20.65 -16.11
C ARG A 174 0.81 21.12 -17.46
N GLU A 175 -0.11 21.48 -18.36
CA GLU A 175 0.23 21.97 -19.70
C GLU A 175 0.72 23.42 -19.66
N ARG A 176 1.71 23.71 -20.52
CA ARG A 176 2.06 25.07 -20.94
C ARG A 176 2.19 25.05 -22.48
N GLY A 177 1.04 25.04 -23.16
CA GLY A 177 0.83 25.45 -24.57
C GLY A 177 1.41 24.60 -25.73
N MET A 178 0.54 23.99 -26.55
CA MET A 178 0.20 24.34 -27.95
C MET A 178 -0.71 23.24 -28.52
N VAL A 179 -1.80 23.66 -29.17
CA VAL A 179 -2.84 22.76 -29.72
C VAL A 179 -2.33 22.19 -31.04
N ILE A 180 -2.27 20.85 -31.13
CA ILE A 180 -2.19 20.13 -32.40
C ILE A 180 -3.21 19.00 -32.37
N GLU A 181 -3.98 18.92 -33.45
CA GLU A 181 -4.88 17.82 -33.79
C GLU A 181 -4.13 16.64 -34.40
N ASP A 182 -4.71 15.49 -34.13
CA ASP A 182 -4.58 14.18 -34.75
C ASP A 182 -3.50 13.13 -34.36
N GLU A 183 -4.10 12.08 -33.78
CA GLU A 183 -3.99 10.64 -33.95
C GLU A 183 -2.65 9.94 -34.21
N THR A 184 -2.28 9.13 -33.22
CA THR A 184 -2.18 7.68 -33.39
C THR A 184 -2.27 7.02 -32.00
N PRO A 185 -3.13 6.01 -31.79
CA PRO A 185 -3.16 5.28 -30.53
C PRO A 185 -1.83 4.52 -30.37
N ALA A 186 -1.04 4.93 -29.38
CA ALA A 186 0.24 4.29 -29.07
C ALA A 186 0.03 2.79 -28.80
N ALA A 187 0.84 1.95 -29.47
CA ALA A 187 0.81 0.50 -29.36
C ALA A 187 0.72 0.06 -27.88
N ALA A 188 -0.43 -0.52 -27.54
CA ALA A 188 -0.78 -0.86 -26.17
C ALA A 188 0.00 -2.10 -25.72
N ALA A 189 0.92 -1.92 -24.75
CA ALA A 189 1.37 -3.02 -23.92
C ALA A 189 0.15 -3.81 -23.42
N SER A 190 0.25 -5.15 -23.34
CA SER A 190 -0.88 -6.05 -23.05
C SER A 190 -1.72 -5.53 -21.88
N THR A 191 -2.85 -4.92 -22.20
CA THR A 191 -3.60 -4.05 -21.29
C THR A 191 -4.14 -4.84 -20.10
N ARG A 192 -4.42 -6.13 -20.32
CA ARG A 192 -4.80 -7.12 -19.32
C ARG A 192 -3.75 -7.30 -18.21
N ARG A 193 -2.46 -7.39 -18.57
CA ARG A 193 -1.37 -7.59 -17.59
C ARG A 193 -1.21 -6.37 -16.70
N ALA A 194 -1.24 -5.18 -17.30
CA ALA A 194 -1.13 -3.94 -16.56
C ALA A 194 -2.27 -3.77 -15.54
N VAL A 195 -3.51 -4.07 -15.93
CA VAL A 195 -4.68 -4.04 -15.03
C VAL A 195 -4.50 -5.04 -13.88
N ALA A 196 -4.09 -6.28 -14.17
CA ALA A 196 -3.88 -7.29 -13.14
C ALA A 196 -2.74 -6.92 -12.17
N LEU A 197 -1.64 -6.36 -12.66
CA LEU A 197 -0.52 -5.89 -11.83
C LEU A 197 -0.95 -4.75 -10.90
N VAL A 198 -1.70 -3.77 -11.41
CA VAL A 198 -2.21 -2.65 -10.59
C VAL A 198 -3.16 -3.17 -9.52
N ILE A 199 -4.09 -4.07 -9.87
CA ILE A 199 -5.03 -4.64 -8.90
C ILE A 199 -4.27 -5.39 -7.81
N ALA A 200 -3.34 -6.27 -8.18
CA ALA A 200 -2.55 -7.03 -7.23
C ALA A 200 -1.71 -6.13 -6.31
N ALA A 201 -1.05 -5.10 -6.87
CA ALA A 201 -0.21 -4.18 -6.11
C ALA A 201 -1.02 -3.33 -5.13
N ILE A 202 -2.16 -2.77 -5.55
CA ILE A 202 -3.04 -2.01 -4.65
C ILE A 202 -3.63 -2.93 -3.58
N PHE A 203 -4.11 -4.12 -3.95
CA PHE A 203 -4.73 -5.05 -3.02
C PHE A 203 -3.75 -5.50 -1.93
N VAL A 204 -2.55 -5.96 -2.32
CA VAL A 204 -1.54 -6.38 -1.35
C VAL A 204 -1.10 -5.20 -0.49
N SER A 205 -1.00 -3.99 -1.06
CA SER A 205 -0.61 -2.81 -0.31
C SER A 205 -1.63 -2.46 0.77
N LEU A 206 -2.92 -2.53 0.46
CA LEU A 206 -4.01 -2.32 1.43
C LEU A 206 -4.01 -3.41 2.51
N GLN A 207 -3.83 -4.68 2.12
CA GLN A 207 -3.72 -5.80 3.06
C GLN A 207 -2.57 -5.60 4.04
N MET A 208 -1.41 -5.22 3.53
CA MET A 208 -0.21 -4.97 4.33
C MET A 208 -0.34 -3.72 5.19
N TRP A 209 -1.02 -2.67 4.69
CA TRP A 209 -1.28 -1.47 5.47
C TRP A 209 -2.11 -1.77 6.72
N ILE A 210 -3.21 -2.54 6.56
CA ILE A 210 -4.03 -2.99 7.71
C ILE A 210 -3.24 -3.96 8.59
N GLY A 211 -2.50 -4.90 8.01
CA GLY A 211 -1.68 -5.86 8.75
C GLY A 211 -0.65 -5.20 9.66
N ASN A 212 0.02 -4.14 9.17
CA ASN A 212 0.99 -3.35 9.96
C ASN A 212 0.34 -2.56 11.11
N VAL A 213 -0.91 -2.12 10.95
CA VAL A 213 -1.66 -1.47 12.05
C VAL A 213 -2.07 -2.52 13.08
N ALA A 214 -2.60 -3.65 12.62
CA ALA A 214 -3.07 -4.74 13.48
C ALA A 214 -1.93 -5.42 14.25
N SER A 215 -0.73 -5.53 13.67
CA SER A 215 0.44 -6.08 14.36
C SER A 215 0.90 -5.23 15.53
N GLY A 216 0.60 -3.92 15.54
CA GLY A 216 0.84 -3.07 16.70
C GLY A 216 -0.04 -3.42 17.91
N TRP A 217 -1.10 -4.22 17.71
CA TRP A 217 -2.05 -4.59 18.76
C TRP A 217 -1.79 -5.99 19.35
N VAL A 218 -1.04 -6.81 18.64
CA VAL A 218 -0.73 -8.20 18.99
C VAL A 218 0.80 -8.32 19.05
N ASP A 219 1.38 -8.61 20.22
CA ASP A 219 2.83 -8.79 20.48
C ASP A 219 3.47 -9.99 19.72
N THR A 220 3.01 -10.26 18.51
CA THR A 220 3.36 -11.40 17.65
C THR A 220 4.79 -11.41 17.14
N SER A 221 5.52 -10.29 17.17
CA SER A 221 6.83 -10.17 16.51
C SER A 221 8.02 -10.08 17.45
N ARG A 222 7.83 -9.90 18.76
CA ARG A 222 8.95 -9.64 19.69
C ARG A 222 9.88 -10.83 19.91
N ASP A 223 9.30 -12.04 19.99
CA ASP A 223 10.02 -13.27 20.32
C ASP A 223 10.06 -14.28 19.15
N ALA A 224 9.58 -13.89 17.97
CA ALA A 224 9.53 -14.80 16.82
C ALA A 224 10.88 -14.91 16.13
N ASP A 225 11.29 -16.15 15.82
CA ASP A 225 12.46 -16.43 14.99
C ASP A 225 12.34 -15.77 13.61
N LEU A 226 13.50 -15.56 12.97
CA LEU A 226 13.60 -14.91 11.66
C LEU A 226 12.72 -15.57 10.59
N LEU A 227 12.68 -16.91 10.54
CA LEU A 227 11.97 -17.64 9.49
C LEU A 227 10.44 -17.44 9.54
N PRO A 228 9.76 -17.64 10.69
CA PRO A 228 8.35 -17.27 10.84
C PRO A 228 8.04 -15.83 10.45
N LEU A 229 8.91 -14.88 10.82
CA LEU A 229 8.74 -13.47 10.46
C LEU A 229 8.83 -13.25 8.95
N LEU A 230 9.80 -13.86 8.26
CA LEU A 230 9.92 -13.76 6.80
C LEU A 230 8.71 -14.39 6.08
N LEU A 231 8.22 -15.53 6.58
CA LEU A 231 7.04 -16.19 6.02
C LEU A 231 5.79 -15.31 6.19
N GLY A 232 5.57 -14.75 7.38
CA GLY A 232 4.42 -13.90 7.67
C GLY A 232 4.44 -12.57 6.92
N TRP A 233 5.59 -11.89 6.90
CA TRP A 233 5.70 -10.53 6.38
C TRP A 233 6.08 -10.41 4.90
N PHE A 234 6.57 -11.48 4.28
CA PHE A 234 6.91 -11.49 2.85
C PHE A 234 6.24 -12.62 2.08
N ALA A 235 6.26 -13.87 2.56
CA ALA A 235 5.70 -14.99 1.80
C ALA A 235 4.17 -14.91 1.68
N VAL A 236 3.45 -14.62 2.77
CA VAL A 236 1.99 -14.46 2.75
C VAL A 236 1.57 -13.28 1.84
N PRO A 237 2.18 -12.09 1.92
CA PRO A 237 1.88 -10.99 0.99
C PRO A 237 2.17 -11.33 -0.46
N LEU A 238 3.25 -12.04 -0.76
CA LEU A 238 3.55 -12.52 -2.11
C LEU A 238 2.49 -13.50 -2.62
N LEU A 239 2.00 -14.41 -1.77
CA LEU A 239 0.89 -15.30 -2.09
C LEU A 239 -0.38 -14.50 -2.39
N VAL A 240 -0.74 -13.55 -1.52
CA VAL A 240 -1.89 -12.64 -1.71
C VAL A 240 -1.78 -11.87 -3.01
N TYR A 241 -0.59 -11.34 -3.32
CA TYR A 241 -0.30 -10.66 -4.58
C TYR A 241 -0.51 -11.58 -5.79
N GLY A 242 0.05 -12.80 -5.76
CA GLY A 242 -0.09 -13.79 -6.83
C GLY A 242 -1.55 -14.19 -7.07
N LEU A 243 -2.31 -14.42 -6.00
CA LEU A 243 -3.73 -14.76 -6.08
C LEU A 243 -4.59 -13.59 -6.57
N ALA A 244 -4.30 -12.37 -6.12
CA ALA A 244 -5.00 -11.16 -6.59
C ALA A 244 -4.69 -10.90 -8.07
N PHE A 245 -3.43 -11.07 -8.48
CA PHE A 245 -3.03 -11.00 -9.88
C PHE A 245 -3.77 -12.04 -10.72
N TRP A 246 -3.81 -13.30 -10.26
CA TRP A 246 -4.51 -14.39 -10.94
C TRP A 246 -6.01 -14.12 -11.07
N GLY A 247 -6.68 -13.74 -9.98
CA GLY A 247 -8.10 -13.38 -9.98
C GLY A 247 -8.39 -12.20 -10.93
N ALA A 248 -7.56 -11.17 -10.92
CA ALA A 248 -7.71 -10.00 -11.79
C ALA A 248 -7.46 -10.36 -13.26
N TRP A 249 -6.46 -11.18 -13.54
CA TRP A 249 -6.16 -11.69 -14.88
C TRP A 249 -7.36 -12.48 -15.44
N LEU A 250 -7.96 -13.37 -14.65
CA LEU A 250 -9.16 -14.13 -15.03
C LEU A 250 -10.41 -13.25 -15.19
N GLY A 251 -10.49 -12.11 -14.50
CA GLY A 251 -11.60 -11.17 -14.58
C GLY A 251 -11.49 -10.15 -15.72
N ALA A 252 -10.28 -9.83 -16.16
CA ALA A 252 -10.02 -8.87 -17.21
C ALA A 252 -10.17 -9.47 -18.62
N ALA A 253 -10.73 -8.69 -19.54
CA ALA A 253 -10.90 -9.03 -20.96
C ALA A 253 -9.58 -9.42 -21.65
N PRO A 254 -9.63 -10.24 -22.70
CA PRO A 254 -8.47 -10.47 -23.58
C PRO A 254 -7.97 -9.20 -24.27
N ALA A 255 -8.86 -8.24 -24.58
CA ALA A 255 -8.52 -7.02 -25.34
C ALA A 255 -9.26 -5.77 -24.84
N PRO A 256 -8.95 -5.23 -23.65
CA PRO A 256 -9.43 -3.92 -23.27
C PRO A 256 -8.78 -2.86 -24.16
N VAL A 257 -9.57 -2.00 -24.81
CA VAL A 257 -9.08 -0.90 -25.68
C VAL A 257 -8.19 0.09 -24.91
N GLN A 258 -8.36 0.20 -23.58
CA GLN A 258 -7.61 1.10 -22.70
C GLN A 258 -7.38 0.48 -21.32
N ALA A 259 -6.24 0.79 -20.68
CA ALA A 259 -5.89 0.25 -19.35
C ALA A 259 -6.76 0.82 -18.24
N ARG A 260 -7.08 2.13 -18.32
CA ARG A 260 -7.94 2.85 -17.36
C ARG A 260 -7.53 2.58 -15.91
N PRO A 261 -6.30 2.95 -15.53
CA PRO A 261 -5.65 2.50 -14.30
C PRO A 261 -6.44 2.81 -13.01
N PHE A 262 -7.15 3.94 -12.94
CA PHE A 262 -7.96 4.27 -11.75
C PHE A 262 -9.20 3.40 -11.58
N ARG A 263 -9.70 2.75 -12.64
CA ARG A 263 -10.74 1.73 -12.51
C ARG A 263 -10.18 0.45 -11.91
N ALA A 264 -8.94 0.09 -12.26
CA ALA A 264 -8.23 -1.02 -11.64
C ALA A 264 -8.01 -0.74 -10.14
N VAL A 265 -7.59 0.48 -9.77
CA VAL A 265 -7.49 0.92 -8.36
C VAL A 265 -8.84 0.83 -7.65
N ALA A 266 -9.92 1.34 -8.25
CA ALA A 266 -11.26 1.29 -7.66
C ALA A 266 -11.77 -0.16 -7.51
N ALA A 267 -11.53 -1.02 -8.50
CA ALA A 267 -11.86 -2.44 -8.45
C ALA A 267 -11.12 -3.15 -7.32
N ALA A 268 -9.80 -2.89 -7.18
CA ALA A 268 -8.98 -3.44 -6.10
C ALA A 268 -9.47 -2.98 -4.72
N ALA A 269 -9.70 -1.67 -4.53
CA ALA A 269 -10.19 -1.12 -3.27
C ALA A 269 -11.60 -1.66 -2.91
N THR A 270 -12.49 -1.79 -3.90
CA THR A 270 -13.83 -2.36 -3.69
C THR A 270 -13.75 -3.84 -3.33
N ALA A 271 -12.94 -4.62 -4.05
CA ALA A 271 -12.75 -6.04 -3.76
C ALA A 271 -12.15 -6.26 -2.38
N PHE A 272 -11.18 -5.43 -2.00
CA PHE A 272 -10.60 -5.43 -0.67
C PHE A 272 -11.65 -5.11 0.39
N ALA A 273 -12.39 -4.00 0.26
CA ALA A 273 -13.41 -3.61 1.24
C ALA A 273 -14.50 -4.68 1.43
N VAL A 274 -14.98 -5.27 0.34
CA VAL A 274 -15.97 -6.37 0.39
C VAL A 274 -15.37 -7.61 1.06
N LEU A 275 -14.13 -7.99 0.72
CA LEU A 275 -13.46 -9.12 1.36
C LEU A 275 -13.31 -8.90 2.86
N GLN A 276 -12.85 -7.73 3.29
CA GLN A 276 -12.72 -7.40 4.71
C GLN A 276 -14.07 -7.45 5.42
N ALA A 277 -15.12 -6.87 4.84
CA ALA A 277 -16.46 -6.91 5.43
C ALA A 277 -17.00 -8.33 5.62
N VAL A 278 -16.83 -9.19 4.60
CA VAL A 278 -17.25 -10.60 4.67
C VAL A 278 -16.41 -11.36 5.70
N CYS A 279 -15.10 -11.18 5.71
CA CYS A 279 -14.22 -11.84 6.66
C CYS A 279 -14.46 -11.39 8.11
N ILE A 280 -14.76 -10.11 8.35
CA ILE A 280 -15.16 -9.61 9.67
C ILE A 280 -16.48 -10.26 10.11
N ALA A 281 -17.49 -10.30 9.24
CA ALA A 281 -18.76 -10.94 9.56
C ALA A 281 -18.60 -12.43 9.88
N LEU A 282 -17.79 -13.15 9.10
CA LEU A 282 -17.47 -14.56 9.34
C LEU A 282 -16.67 -14.77 10.63
N ALA A 283 -15.69 -13.90 10.92
CA ALA A 283 -14.92 -13.97 12.14
C ALA A 283 -15.79 -13.74 13.38
N VAL A 284 -16.64 -12.72 13.37
CA VAL A 284 -17.59 -12.44 14.47
C VAL A 284 -18.56 -13.60 14.64
N GLY A 285 -19.18 -14.07 13.55
CA GLY A 285 -20.09 -15.23 13.61
C GLY A 285 -19.40 -16.50 14.10
N GLY A 286 -18.17 -16.74 13.67
CA GLY A 286 -17.34 -17.87 14.11
C GLY A 286 -16.97 -17.79 15.59
N LEU A 287 -16.62 -16.61 16.10
CA LEU A 287 -16.35 -16.39 17.52
C LEU A 287 -17.60 -16.60 18.38
N VAL A 288 -18.77 -16.11 17.95
CA VAL A 288 -20.06 -16.36 18.62
C VAL A 288 -20.37 -17.86 18.66
N TRP A 289 -20.09 -18.57 17.57
CA TRP A 289 -20.26 -20.03 17.53
C TRP A 289 -19.28 -20.76 18.46
N VAL A 290 -17.99 -20.41 18.45
CA VAL A 290 -17.03 -21.04 19.38
C VAL A 290 -17.43 -20.77 20.83
N ALA A 291 -17.84 -19.53 21.16
CA ALA A 291 -18.32 -19.19 22.50
C ALA A 291 -19.51 -20.07 22.90
N SER A 292 -20.50 -20.26 22.02
CA SER A 292 -21.67 -21.09 22.32
C SER A 292 -21.32 -22.56 22.53
N VAL A 293 -20.36 -23.12 21.79
CA VAL A 293 -19.87 -24.49 21.99
C VAL A 293 -19.02 -24.65 23.25
N SER A 294 -18.26 -23.62 23.63
CA SER A 294 -17.46 -23.64 24.87
C SER A 294 -18.35 -23.63 26.14
N PHE A 295 -19.53 -23.00 26.09
CA PHE A 295 -20.53 -23.10 27.17
C PHE A 295 -21.10 -24.52 27.35
N LEU A 296 -20.97 -25.39 26.34
CA LEU A 296 -21.39 -26.81 26.37
C LEU A 296 -20.30 -27.76 26.90
N GLY A 297 -19.20 -27.24 27.48
CA GLY A 297 -18.18 -28.04 28.17
C GLY A 297 -17.13 -28.71 27.27
N ARG A 298 -17.02 -28.31 26.00
CA ARG A 298 -16.00 -28.80 25.06
C ARG A 298 -14.77 -27.88 25.07
N SER A 299 -13.56 -28.45 25.08
CA SER A 299 -12.30 -27.68 25.11
C SER A 299 -12.22 -26.67 23.95
N SER A 300 -12.05 -25.39 24.28
CA SER A 300 -12.14 -24.25 23.35
C SER A 300 -10.94 -24.14 22.38
N ASP A 301 -9.77 -24.63 22.77
CA ASP A 301 -8.50 -24.32 22.07
C ASP A 301 -8.42 -24.95 20.67
N GLY A 302 -8.88 -26.20 20.54
CA GLY A 302 -8.94 -26.89 19.24
C GLY A 302 -9.91 -26.21 18.26
N ASN A 303 -11.01 -25.65 18.77
CA ASN A 303 -12.02 -24.98 17.96
C ASN A 303 -11.53 -23.63 17.44
N LEU A 304 -10.74 -22.90 18.23
CA LEU A 304 -10.13 -21.63 17.79
C LEU A 304 -9.09 -21.85 16.69
N LEU A 305 -8.23 -22.87 16.83
CA LEU A 305 -7.25 -23.22 15.80
C LEU A 305 -7.94 -23.66 14.49
N MET A 306 -8.95 -24.52 14.57
CA MET A 306 -9.71 -24.92 13.38
C MET A 306 -10.44 -23.74 12.73
N LEU A 307 -11.03 -22.83 13.53
CA LEU A 307 -11.65 -21.62 13.02
C LEU A 307 -10.63 -20.75 12.27
N ALA A 308 -9.43 -20.55 12.83
CA ALA A 308 -8.37 -19.77 12.18
C ALA A 308 -7.95 -20.37 10.83
N ILE A 309 -7.75 -21.70 10.77
CA ILE A 309 -7.39 -22.41 9.54
C ILE A 309 -8.52 -22.30 8.50
N ALA A 310 -9.77 -22.51 8.92
CA ALA A 310 -10.93 -22.39 8.04
C ALA A 310 -11.08 -20.96 7.50
N MET A 311 -10.91 -19.94 8.36
CA MET A 311 -10.94 -18.53 7.96
C MET A 311 -9.84 -18.19 6.97
N ALA A 312 -8.63 -18.70 7.16
CA ALA A 312 -7.53 -18.52 6.21
C ALA A 312 -7.87 -19.13 4.84
N ALA A 313 -8.38 -20.36 4.80
CA ALA A 313 -8.78 -21.02 3.56
C ALA A 313 -9.91 -20.26 2.84
N VAL A 314 -10.95 -19.86 3.58
CA VAL A 314 -12.08 -19.07 3.05
C VAL A 314 -11.61 -17.72 2.52
N TYR A 315 -10.71 -17.03 3.23
CA TYR A 315 -10.13 -15.77 2.79
C TYR A 315 -9.44 -15.91 1.42
N LEU A 316 -8.59 -16.94 1.23
CA LEU A 316 -7.86 -17.14 -0.03
C LEU A 316 -8.80 -17.41 -1.21
N VAL A 317 -9.85 -18.21 -0.99
CA VAL A 317 -10.85 -18.50 -2.03
C VAL A 317 -11.67 -17.25 -2.36
N LEU A 318 -12.19 -16.56 -1.34
CA LEU A 318 -12.99 -15.34 -1.52
C LEU A 318 -12.18 -14.24 -2.19
N LEU A 319 -10.89 -14.10 -1.88
CA LEU A 319 -10.00 -13.16 -2.54
C LEU A 319 -10.02 -13.35 -4.05
N VAL A 320 -9.76 -14.58 -4.54
CA VAL A 320 -9.72 -14.85 -5.98
C VAL A 320 -11.08 -14.60 -6.63
N VAL A 321 -12.16 -15.06 -5.99
CA VAL A 321 -13.53 -14.92 -6.51
C VAL A 321 -13.96 -13.46 -6.57
N LEU A 322 -13.80 -12.69 -5.49
CA LEU A 322 -14.20 -11.28 -5.42
C LEU A 322 -13.38 -10.43 -6.37
N VAL A 323 -12.06 -10.60 -6.40
CA VAL A 323 -11.19 -9.86 -7.34
C VAL A 323 -11.60 -10.16 -8.78
N ARG A 324 -11.87 -11.42 -9.13
CA ARG A 324 -12.36 -11.79 -10.48
C ARG A 324 -13.69 -11.13 -10.82
N VAL A 325 -14.70 -11.28 -9.95
CA VAL A 325 -16.06 -10.78 -10.18
C VAL A 325 -16.09 -9.26 -10.29
N ILE A 326 -15.40 -8.56 -9.38
CA ILE A 326 -15.38 -7.10 -9.34
C ILE A 326 -14.60 -6.53 -10.52
N THR A 327 -13.44 -7.12 -10.85
CA THR A 327 -12.69 -6.74 -12.07
C THR A 327 -13.57 -6.88 -13.31
N ARG A 328 -14.26 -8.02 -13.46
CA ARG A 328 -15.18 -8.23 -14.59
C ARG A 328 -16.30 -7.20 -14.59
N ARG A 329 -16.89 -6.86 -13.45
CA ARG A 329 -17.97 -5.86 -13.33
C ARG A 329 -17.50 -4.47 -13.78
N PHE A 330 -16.34 -4.01 -13.33
CA PHE A 330 -15.79 -2.69 -13.67
C PHE A 330 -15.38 -2.56 -15.14
N TYR A 331 -15.03 -3.67 -15.79
CA TYR A 331 -14.62 -3.73 -17.18
C TYR A 331 -15.69 -4.29 -18.14
N ARG A 332 -16.87 -4.72 -17.65
CA ARG A 332 -17.96 -5.30 -18.48
C ARG A 332 -18.46 -4.40 -19.61
N ARG A 333 -18.41 -3.08 -19.44
CA ARG A 333 -18.82 -2.11 -20.48
C ARG A 333 -17.77 -1.89 -21.58
N TYR A 334 -16.61 -2.56 -21.48
CA TYR A 334 -15.45 -2.45 -22.37
C TYR A 334 -14.94 -3.85 -22.76
N LEU A 335 -15.78 -4.85 -22.52
CA LEU A 335 -15.69 -6.26 -22.89
C LEU A 335 -16.66 -6.46 -24.05
#